data_AF-M4WQA5-F1
#
_entry.id   AF-M4WQA5-F1
#
_cell.length_a   1.000
_cell.length_b   1.000
_cell.length_c   1.000
_cell.angle_alpha   90.00
_cell.angle_beta   90.00
_cell.angle_gamma   90.00
#
_symmetry.space_group_name_H-M   'P 1'
#
loop_
_entity.id
_entity.type
_entity.pdbx_description
1 polymer ?
#
loop_
_entity_poly.entity_id
_entity_poly.type
_entity_poly.pdbx_seq_one_letter_code
_entity_poly.pdbx_strand_id
1 'polypeptide(L)'
;LTPDETVGKLIAEAMDKVGKEGVITVEDGTGVEDELDVVEGMQFDRGYLSPYFINNPDKQIALLGNPFVLLFDKKISNIRDLLPVLEQVAKASRPLVIIAEDVDDEAL
;
A
#
# COMPACT_ATOMS: atom_id res chain seq x y z
N LEU A 1 20.96 28.80 10.73
CA LEU A 1 20.32 27.50 11.00
C LEU A 1 19.58 27.14 9.73
N THR A 2 20.26 26.39 8.88
CA THR A 2 19.74 25.97 7.58
C THR A 2 18.59 24.99 7.80
N PRO A 3 17.51 25.02 6.99
CA PRO A 3 16.38 24.06 7.06
C PRO A 3 16.80 22.58 7.07
N ASP A 4 18.03 22.30 6.67
CA ASP A 4 18.63 20.96 6.54
C ASP A 4 18.88 20.23 7.87
N GLU A 5 19.25 20.94 8.95
CA GLU A 5 19.66 20.27 10.20
C GLU A 5 18.48 19.63 10.96
N THR A 6 17.32 20.29 10.96
CA THR A 6 16.12 19.78 11.65
C THR A 6 15.54 18.56 10.94
N VAL A 7 15.45 18.61 9.60
CA VAL A 7 14.97 17.49 8.78
C VAL A 7 15.92 16.29 8.91
N GLY A 8 17.23 16.53 8.84
CA GLY A 8 18.22 15.47 9.03
C GLY A 8 18.12 14.79 10.41
N LYS A 9 17.84 15.56 11.46
CA LYS A 9 17.64 15.02 12.81
C LYS A 9 16.39 14.14 12.90
N LEU A 10 15.27 14.57 12.30
CA LEU A 10 14.03 13.80 12.26
C LEU A 10 14.19 12.48 11.50
N ILE A 11 14.89 12.51 10.35
CA ILE A 11 15.19 11.30 9.58
C ILE A 11 16.07 10.34 10.41
N ALA A 12 17.09 10.84 11.10
CA ALA A 12 17.94 10.02 11.95
C ALA A 12 17.15 9.37 13.09
N GLU A 13 16.29 10.13 13.77
CA GLU A 13 15.41 9.62 14.83
C GLU A 13 14.41 8.57 14.30
N ALA A 14 13.88 8.77 13.09
CA ALA A 14 13.01 7.80 12.43
C ALA A 14 13.77 6.49 12.13
N MET A 15 14.98 6.57 11.56
CA MET A 15 15.85 5.41 11.27
C MET A 15 16.17 4.60 12.53
N ASP A 16 16.47 5.27 13.65
CA ASP A 16 16.76 4.60 14.92
C ASP A 16 15.52 3.87 15.49
N LYS A 17 14.31 4.43 15.30
CA LYS A 17 13.06 3.82 15.76
C LYS A 17 12.62 2.62 14.91
N VAL A 18 12.75 2.70 13.58
CA VAL A 18 12.23 1.67 12.66
C VAL A 18 13.22 0.52 12.44
N GLY A 19 14.52 0.75 12.73
CA GLY A 19 15.58 -0.24 12.56
C GLY A 19 15.99 -0.47 11.10
N LYS A 20 16.89 -1.42 10.85
CA LYS A 20 17.51 -1.62 9.53
C LYS A 20 16.56 -2.03 8.40
N GLU A 21 15.43 -2.66 8.72
CA GLU A 21 14.46 -3.14 7.72
C GLU A 21 13.16 -2.33 7.72
N GLY A 22 13.11 -1.27 8.52
CA GLY A 22 11.96 -0.39 8.61
C GLY A 22 11.84 0.53 7.40
N VAL A 23 10.61 0.87 7.04
CA VAL A 23 10.31 1.70 5.87
C VAL A 23 9.82 3.05 6.35
N ILE A 24 10.43 4.11 5.84
CA ILE A 24 10.07 5.49 6.17
C ILE A 24 9.24 6.05 5.01
N THR A 25 8.03 6.50 5.33
CA THR A 25 7.15 7.21 4.41
C THR A 25 7.01 8.65 4.88
N VAL A 26 7.05 9.59 3.94
CA VAL A 26 6.86 11.02 4.22
C VAL A 26 5.53 11.46 3.62
N GLU A 27 4.68 12.07 4.43
CA GLU A 27 3.38 12.63 4.03
C GLU A 27 3.33 14.12 4.33
N ASP A 28 2.68 14.90 3.46
CA ASP A 28 2.49 16.34 3.68
C ASP A 28 1.41 16.54 4.77
N GLY A 29 1.85 16.94 5.97
CA GLY A 29 0.98 17.21 7.10
C GLY A 29 0.20 18.53 6.96
N THR A 30 -0.93 18.63 7.67
CA THR A 30 -1.69 19.90 7.81
C THR A 30 -1.34 20.68 9.10
N GLY A 31 -0.52 20.08 9.97
CA GLY A 31 -0.02 20.67 11.21
C GLY A 31 1.09 21.70 10.97
N VAL A 32 1.37 22.48 12.02
CA VAL A 32 2.49 23.45 12.03
C VAL A 32 3.79 22.81 12.55
N GLU A 33 3.67 21.61 13.14
CA GLU A 33 4.78 20.85 13.74
C GLU A 33 5.04 19.56 12.96
N ASP A 34 6.30 19.12 12.95
CA ASP A 34 6.71 17.86 12.34
C ASP A 34 6.33 16.67 13.25
N GLU A 35 5.61 15.69 12.71
CA GLU A 35 5.15 14.50 13.45
C GLU A 35 5.93 13.24 13.01
N LEU A 36 6.33 12.41 13.98
CA LEU A 36 7.01 11.12 13.73
C LEU A 36 6.22 9.98 14.37
N ASP A 37 5.47 9.27 13.55
CA ASP A 37 4.70 8.09 13.95
C ASP A 37 5.33 6.79 13.46
N VAL A 38 5.32 5.78 14.32
CA VAL A 38 5.70 4.40 13.97
C VAL A 38 4.43 3.59 13.92
N VAL A 39 4.09 3.11 12.72
CA VAL A 39 2.92 2.25 12.50
C VAL A 39 3.39 0.82 12.30
N GLU A 40 2.80 -0.12 13.05
CA GLU A 40 2.96 -1.54 12.76
C GLU A 40 2.31 -1.85 11.41
N GLY A 41 3.13 -2.21 10.43
CA GLY A 41 2.70 -2.49 9.07
C GLY A 41 3.46 -3.67 8.49
N MET A 42 3.18 -3.96 7.22
CA MET A 42 3.84 -5.02 6.48
C MET A 42 4.15 -4.53 5.08
N GLN A 43 5.37 -4.79 4.62
CA GLN A 43 5.81 -4.54 3.25
C GLN A 43 6.21 -5.85 2.59
N PHE A 44 5.96 -5.93 1.29
CA PHE A 44 6.39 -7.03 0.44
C PHE A 44 7.21 -6.47 -0.73
N ASP A 45 8.14 -7.27 -1.26
CA ASP A 45 8.96 -6.91 -2.44
C ASP A 45 8.20 -7.07 -3.77
N ARG A 46 6.88 -7.28 -3.73
CA ARG A 46 6.01 -7.43 -4.91
C ARG A 46 5.12 -6.20 -5.08
N GLY A 47 4.96 -5.77 -6.33
CA GLY A 47 4.08 -4.67 -6.71
C GLY A 47 2.73 -5.14 -7.26
N TYR A 48 1.97 -4.20 -7.80
CA TYR A 48 0.74 -4.47 -8.52
C TYR A 48 1.03 -5.14 -9.88
N LEU A 49 0.14 -6.03 -10.34
CA LEU A 49 0.35 -6.78 -11.59
C LEU A 49 0.17 -5.92 -12.85
N SER A 50 -0.66 -4.88 -12.77
CA SER A 50 -1.03 -4.04 -13.92
C SER A 50 -1.00 -2.55 -13.57
N PRO A 51 -0.46 -1.67 -14.45
CA PRO A 51 -0.48 -0.23 -14.24
C PRO A 51 -1.89 0.37 -14.22
N TYR A 52 -2.91 -0.36 -14.70
CA TYR A 52 -4.30 0.07 -14.62
C TYR A 52 -4.82 0.19 -13.17
N PHE A 53 -4.10 -0.36 -12.19
CA PHE A 53 -4.45 -0.22 -10.77
C PHE A 53 -4.00 1.12 -10.15
N ILE A 54 -3.20 1.92 -10.86
CA ILE A 54 -2.73 3.22 -10.37
C ILE A 54 -3.92 4.18 -10.26
N ASN A 55 -4.19 4.67 -9.05
CA ASN A 55 -5.19 5.69 -8.79
C ASN A 55 -4.59 7.04 -8.35
N ASN A 56 -3.27 7.10 -8.18
CA ASN A 56 -2.50 8.34 -8.08
C ASN A 56 -1.42 8.34 -9.19
N PRO A 57 -1.73 8.92 -10.36
CA PRO A 57 -0.84 8.90 -11.52
C PRO A 57 0.49 9.63 -11.29
N ASP A 58 0.48 10.73 -10.53
CA ASP A 58 1.66 11.55 -10.29
C ASP A 58 2.71 10.79 -9.47
N LYS A 59 2.26 10.02 -8.48
CA LYS A 59 3.13 9.20 -7.63
C LYS A 59 3.33 7.78 -8.18
N GLN A 60 2.59 7.38 -9.21
CA GLN A 60 2.54 6.02 -9.75
C GLN A 60 2.23 4.94 -8.68
N ILE A 61 1.22 5.21 -7.83
CA ILE A 61 0.83 4.31 -6.74
C ILE A 61 -0.67 4.00 -6.75
N ALA A 62 -1.02 2.86 -6.13
CA ALA A 62 -2.39 2.46 -5.82
C ALA A 62 -2.64 2.64 -4.32
N LEU A 63 -3.41 3.66 -3.95
CA LEU A 63 -3.77 3.97 -2.56
C LEU A 63 -5.18 3.46 -2.25
N LEU A 64 -5.31 2.54 -1.29
CA LEU A 64 -6.60 1.95 -0.92
C LEU A 64 -6.92 2.25 0.55
N GLY A 65 -7.99 2.99 0.78
CA GLY A 65 -8.48 3.29 2.13
C GLY A 65 -9.35 2.15 2.66
N ASN A 66 -8.98 1.59 3.81
CA ASN A 66 -9.69 0.51 4.49
C ASN A 66 -10.18 -0.58 3.50
N PRO A 67 -9.30 -1.29 2.76
CA PRO A 67 -9.73 -2.29 1.78
C PRO A 67 -10.14 -3.60 2.46
N PHE A 68 -10.94 -4.42 1.79
CA PHE A 68 -10.96 -5.85 2.06
C PHE A 68 -9.66 -6.47 1.55
N VAL A 69 -9.19 -7.53 2.22
CA VAL A 69 -7.99 -8.27 1.80
C VAL A 69 -8.38 -9.72 1.55
N LEU A 70 -8.23 -10.17 0.31
CA LEU A 70 -8.39 -11.56 -0.09
C LEU A 70 -7.00 -12.19 -0.25
N LEU A 71 -6.72 -13.21 0.55
CA LEU A 71 -5.51 -14.01 0.46
C LEU A 71 -5.84 -15.32 -0.25
N PHE A 72 -5.06 -15.66 -1.28
CA PHE A 72 -5.23 -16.89 -2.03
C PHE A 72 -3.85 -17.52 -2.28
N ASP A 73 -3.64 -18.77 -1.88
CA ASP A 73 -2.32 -19.40 -1.85
C ASP A 73 -1.92 -20.07 -3.18
N LYS A 74 -2.67 -19.81 -4.25
CA LYS A 74 -2.49 -20.42 -5.59
C LYS A 74 -2.64 -19.36 -6.68
N LYS A 75 -2.44 -19.77 -7.93
CA LYS A 75 -2.75 -18.97 -9.10
C LYS A 75 -4.25 -18.80 -9.33
N ILE A 76 -4.67 -17.58 -9.68
CA ILE A 76 -6.03 -17.28 -10.14
C ILE A 76 -6.04 -17.34 -11.66
N SER A 77 -6.49 -18.46 -12.21
CA SER A 77 -6.60 -18.66 -13.66
C SER A 77 -7.96 -18.31 -14.24
N ASN A 78 -9.00 -18.23 -13.40
CA ASN A 78 -10.36 -17.99 -13.84
C ASN A 78 -11.10 -17.02 -12.91
N ILE A 79 -11.41 -15.84 -13.43
CA ILE A 79 -12.11 -14.78 -12.69
C ILE A 79 -13.53 -15.18 -12.26
N ARG A 80 -14.14 -16.17 -12.92
CA ARG A 80 -15.51 -16.62 -12.59
C ARG A 80 -15.63 -17.12 -11.16
N ASP A 81 -14.57 -17.72 -10.64
CA ASP A 81 -14.53 -18.23 -9.26
C ASP A 81 -14.55 -17.09 -8.23
N LEU A 82 -14.15 -15.88 -8.64
CA LEU A 82 -14.14 -14.68 -7.81
C LEU A 82 -15.41 -13.84 -7.92
N LEU A 83 -16.27 -14.07 -8.93
CA LEU A 83 -17.49 -13.27 -9.14
C LEU A 83 -18.35 -13.11 -7.88
N PRO A 84 -18.64 -14.18 -7.10
CA PRO A 84 -19.46 -14.04 -5.89
C PRO A 84 -18.82 -13.11 -4.83
N VAL A 85 -17.49 -13.06 -4.77
CA VAL A 85 -16.75 -12.18 -3.86
C VAL A 85 -16.77 -10.74 -4.40
N LEU A 86 -16.49 -10.56 -5.68
CA LEU A 86 -16.49 -9.25 -6.35
C LEU A 86 -17.86 -8.57 -6.24
N GLU A 87 -18.95 -9.32 -6.39
CA GLU A 87 -20.31 -8.80 -6.21
C GLU A 87 -20.57 -8.29 -4.79
N GLN A 88 -20.08 -9.00 -3.77
CA GLN A 88 -20.23 -8.58 -2.38
C GLN A 88 -19.39 -7.35 -2.06
N VAL A 89 -18.16 -7.30 -2.57
CA VAL A 89 -17.27 -6.14 -2.44
C VAL A 89 -17.88 -4.92 -3.11
N ALA A 90 -18.41 -5.07 -4.32
CA ALA A 90 -19.08 -3.99 -5.05
C ALA A 90 -20.29 -3.46 -4.28
N LYS A 91 -21.12 -4.35 -3.72
CA LYS A 91 -22.26 -3.97 -2.86
C LYS A 91 -21.81 -3.22 -1.61
N ALA A 92 -20.69 -3.61 -1.02
CA ALA A 92 -20.12 -2.96 0.16
C ALA A 92 -19.48 -1.60 -0.14
N SER A 93 -19.28 -1.25 -1.43
CA SER A 93 -18.64 0.01 -1.85
C SER A 93 -17.30 0.27 -1.16
N ARG A 94 -16.54 -0.80 -0.95
CA ARG A 94 -15.24 -0.80 -0.26
C ARG A 94 -14.20 -1.44 -1.18
N PRO A 95 -12.96 -0.91 -1.28
CA PRO A 95 -11.96 -1.48 -2.19
C PRO A 95 -11.55 -2.90 -1.79
N LEU A 96 -10.98 -3.66 -2.73
CA LEU A 96 -10.45 -5.01 -2.51
C LEU A 96 -8.98 -5.07 -2.95
N VAL A 97 -8.15 -5.62 -2.07
CA VAL A 97 -6.78 -6.08 -2.37
C VAL A 97 -6.81 -7.60 -2.49
N ILE A 98 -6.25 -8.12 -3.58
CA ILE A 98 -6.06 -9.56 -3.77
C ILE A 98 -4.56 -9.85 -3.72
N ILE A 99 -4.16 -10.76 -2.84
CA ILE A 99 -2.79 -11.28 -2.75
C ILE A 99 -2.85 -12.75 -3.11
N ALA A 100 -2.25 -13.09 -4.26
CA ALA A 100 -2.22 -14.43 -4.81
C ALA A 100 -0.81 -14.81 -5.28
N GLU A 101 -0.58 -16.10 -5.58
CA GLU A 101 0.67 -16.55 -6.19
C GLU A 101 0.92 -15.84 -7.53
N ASP A 102 -0.14 -15.78 -8.35
CA ASP A 102 -0.19 -15.18 -9.68
C ASP A 102 -1.65 -14.96 -10.12
N VAL A 103 -1.87 -14.10 -11.12
CA VAL A 103 -3.17 -13.93 -11.80
C VAL A 103 -2.92 -14.01 -13.31
N ASP A 104 -3.56 -14.96 -13.98
CA ASP A 104 -3.39 -15.13 -15.42
C ASP A 104 -4.07 -13.97 -16.17
N ASP A 105 -3.55 -13.61 -17.36
CA ASP A 105 -4.05 -12.48 -18.16
C ASP A 105 -5.55 -12.57 -18.49
N GLU A 106 -6.11 -13.78 -18.59
CA GLU A 106 -7.55 -14.00 -18.83
C GLU A 106 -8.43 -13.63 -17.62
N ALA A 107 -7.82 -13.62 -16.43
CA ALA A 107 -8.47 -13.26 -15.18
C ALA A 107 -8.19 -11.83 -14.71
N LEU A 108 -7.28 -11.11 -15.39
CA LEU A 108 -6.83 -9.76 -15.05
C LEU A 108 -7.74 -8.65 -15.57
#